data_AF-A0A1L9T8S2-F1
#
_entry.id   AF-A0A1L9T8S2-F1
#
_cell.length_a   1.000
_cell.length_b   1.000
_cell.length_c   1.000
_cell.angle_alpha   90.00
_cell.angle_beta   90.00
_cell.angle_gamma   90.00
#
_symmetry.space_group_name_H-M   'P 1'
#
loop_
_entity.id
_entity.type
_entity.pdbx_description
1 polymer ?
#
loop_
_entity_poly.entity_id
_entity_poly.type
_entity_poly.pdbx_seq_one_letter_code
_entity_poly.pdbx_strand_id
1 'polypeptide(L)'
;MHYCCFCGGPATSLNLRKASLANNGDDLQRCYEDECDCTGDDCEDVDCSSQFGYNSQVLLEGDIAWLDRIVMICPFMNKGGTGPATGSQSGAYLTPIGEYDEYEGLVHFPDASNKCPYRDGFLVHDCCLRTLFIAQGNPFNEHPQLTLERLFITMKRFAVTSPEKVIDWKDSRLYGAGVPGFQGPDRWEALYGFEWLVTDPENCTSVAYPLNYAARPDIVAMRSPIWGPLKLKEEVKESTTTKEDNSTKADTTIKKDRFEKLPLELQHMIIELLPSKDVCNLTLASRAICNATRYLPNSFWKTRLGHGRFGYLARFHADLTWPRVPVNYYRLLCVLEHVSRPWPHGDQGPPGKNELICPYWNSLKNWRRIWGCCEAILDKVSAYDNTMVKAAA
;
A
#
# COMPACT_ATOMS: atom_id res chain seq x y z
N MET A 1 21.13 9.80 -2.94
CA MET A 1 19.81 9.36 -2.46
C MET A 1 19.62 7.91 -2.85
N HIS A 2 19.34 7.09 -1.84
CA HIS A 2 19.35 5.63 -1.96
C HIS A 2 17.93 5.06 -1.99
N TYR A 3 16.90 5.89 -2.22
CA TYR A 3 15.52 5.49 -2.00
C TYR A 3 14.58 5.92 -3.13
N CYS A 4 13.62 5.06 -3.44
CA CYS A 4 12.51 5.35 -4.35
C CYS A 4 11.55 6.39 -3.74
N CYS A 5 11.21 7.42 -4.49
CA CYS A 5 10.31 8.50 -4.04
C CYS A 5 8.85 8.08 -3.83
N PHE A 6 8.46 6.88 -4.28
CA PHE A 6 7.09 6.37 -4.17
C PHE A 6 6.93 5.43 -2.98
N CYS A 7 7.71 4.35 -2.96
CA CYS A 7 7.59 3.32 -1.93
C CYS A 7 8.56 3.52 -0.76
N GLY A 8 9.54 4.41 -0.91
CA GLY A 8 10.57 4.68 0.08
C GLY A 8 11.53 3.51 0.33
N GLY A 9 11.44 2.45 -0.48
CA GLY A 9 12.37 1.33 -0.45
C GLY A 9 13.73 1.69 -1.08
N PRO A 10 14.72 0.80 -0.92
CA PRO A 10 16.08 0.99 -1.43
C PRO A 10 16.08 1.11 -2.96
N ALA A 11 17.01 1.87 -3.50
CA ALA A 11 17.22 2.09 -4.93
C ALA A 11 18.17 1.05 -5.56
N THR A 12 18.46 -0.04 -4.85
CA THR A 12 19.33 -1.11 -5.33
C THR A 12 19.05 -2.37 -4.52
N SER A 13 19.28 -3.51 -5.14
CA SER A 13 19.27 -4.81 -4.48
C SER A 13 20.61 -5.21 -3.85
N LEU A 14 21.67 -4.42 -4.07
CA LEU A 14 23.00 -4.66 -3.48
C LEU A 14 22.98 -4.55 -1.95
N ASN A 15 23.81 -5.36 -1.29
CA ASN A 15 24.05 -5.32 0.15
C ASN A 15 22.78 -5.46 1.00
N LEU A 16 21.76 -6.14 0.46
CA LEU A 16 20.51 -6.39 1.17
C LEU A 16 20.44 -7.78 1.79
N ARG A 17 21.11 -8.79 1.22
CA ARG A 17 21.01 -10.19 1.61
C ARG A 17 22.28 -10.64 2.32
N LYS A 18 22.20 -11.42 3.40
CA LYS A 18 23.39 -11.91 4.11
C LYS A 18 24.25 -12.84 3.25
N ALA A 19 25.55 -12.58 3.21
CA ALA A 19 26.52 -13.43 2.51
C ALA A 19 26.62 -14.81 3.18
N SER A 20 26.64 -14.87 4.52
CA SER A 20 26.74 -16.13 5.26
C SER A 20 25.56 -17.08 5.06
N LEU A 21 24.40 -16.57 4.61
CA LEU A 21 23.18 -17.34 4.37
C LEU A 21 22.88 -17.54 2.89
N ALA A 22 23.76 -17.09 1.99
CA ALA A 22 23.58 -17.18 0.54
C ALA A 22 23.42 -18.65 0.09
N ASN A 23 22.55 -18.86 -0.90
CA ASN A 23 22.34 -20.17 -1.50
C ASN A 23 23.42 -20.46 -2.55
N ASN A 24 23.57 -21.73 -2.92
CA ASN A 24 24.46 -22.12 -4.02
C ASN A 24 24.06 -21.42 -5.32
N GLY A 25 24.97 -20.62 -5.88
CA GLY A 25 24.76 -19.89 -7.13
C GLY A 25 24.28 -18.45 -6.97
N ASP A 26 24.01 -17.99 -5.74
CA ASP A 26 23.82 -16.56 -5.46
C ASP A 26 25.13 -15.79 -5.72
N ASP A 27 25.03 -14.56 -6.22
CA ASP A 27 26.17 -13.67 -6.39
C ASP A 27 26.59 -13.06 -5.03
N LEU A 28 27.68 -13.58 -4.46
CA LEU A 28 28.21 -13.13 -3.17
C LEU A 28 28.67 -11.66 -3.20
N GLN A 29 29.05 -11.11 -4.36
CA GLN A 29 29.45 -9.69 -4.46
C GLN A 29 28.27 -8.74 -4.25
N ARG A 30 27.04 -9.24 -4.38
CA ARG A 30 25.81 -8.47 -4.16
C ARG A 30 25.25 -8.64 -2.75
N CYS A 31 25.85 -9.53 -1.96
CA CYS A 31 25.43 -9.82 -0.60
C CYS A 31 26.11 -8.88 0.40
N TYR A 32 25.37 -8.58 1.47
CA TYR A 32 25.85 -7.89 2.64
C TYR A 32 26.88 -8.76 3.38
N GLU A 33 28.09 -8.23 3.54
CA GLU A 33 29.15 -8.83 4.35
C GLU A 33 28.75 -8.80 5.83
N ASP A 34 28.30 -9.95 6.34
CA ASP A 34 27.80 -10.12 7.70
C ASP A 34 28.81 -10.79 8.64
N GLU A 35 30.07 -10.90 8.21
CA GLU A 35 31.16 -11.34 9.08
C GLU A 35 31.38 -10.31 10.19
N CYS A 36 31.45 -10.79 11.44
CA CYS A 36 31.82 -9.97 12.59
C CYS A 36 33.02 -10.61 13.28
N ASP A 37 34.07 -9.82 13.48
CA ASP A 37 35.26 -10.22 14.24
C ASP A 37 35.03 -10.21 15.76
N CYS A 38 33.82 -9.91 16.20
CA CYS A 38 33.46 -9.83 17.60
C CYS A 38 33.37 -11.24 18.23
N THR A 39 34.17 -11.47 19.27
CA THR A 39 34.23 -12.76 19.99
C THR A 39 33.70 -12.62 21.42
N GLY A 40 32.70 -13.42 21.80
CA GLY A 40 32.20 -13.51 23.19
C GLY A 40 30.96 -12.66 23.48
N ASP A 41 30.72 -12.37 24.76
CA ASP A 41 29.56 -11.59 25.25
C ASP A 41 29.68 -10.07 24.97
N ASP A 42 30.84 -9.60 24.50
CA ASP A 42 31.09 -8.19 24.15
C ASP A 42 30.37 -7.73 22.86
N CYS A 43 29.61 -8.64 22.21
CA CYS A 43 28.86 -8.36 20.98
C CYS A 43 27.48 -7.72 21.22
N GLU A 44 27.00 -7.65 22.46
CA GLU A 44 25.67 -7.13 22.77
C GLU A 44 25.60 -5.58 22.71
N ASP A 45 26.74 -4.89 22.85
CA ASP A 45 26.83 -3.42 22.92
C ASP A 45 27.42 -2.74 21.67
N VAL A 46 27.90 -3.52 20.68
CA VAL A 46 28.49 -3.00 19.44
C VAL A 46 27.56 -3.33 18.27
N ASP A 47 27.33 -2.36 17.37
CA ASP A 47 26.61 -2.52 16.10
C ASP A 47 27.26 -3.64 15.25
N CYS A 48 26.92 -4.88 15.56
CA CYS A 48 27.48 -6.06 14.95
C CYS A 48 26.86 -6.22 13.55
N SER A 49 27.71 -6.31 12.52
CA SER A 49 27.27 -6.50 11.12
C SER A 49 26.29 -7.67 10.98
N SER A 50 26.43 -8.72 11.80
CA SER A 50 25.54 -9.89 11.78
C SER A 50 24.07 -9.58 12.11
N GLN A 51 23.76 -8.42 12.70
CA GLN A 51 22.38 -8.01 12.98
C GLN A 51 21.65 -7.49 11.72
N PHE A 52 22.39 -7.10 10.69
CA PHE A 52 21.87 -6.54 9.45
C PHE A 52 21.88 -7.56 8.32
N GLY A 53 21.16 -7.25 7.24
CA GLY A 53 20.98 -8.12 6.10
C GLY A 53 19.77 -9.04 6.25
N TYR A 54 19.01 -9.15 5.17
CA TYR A 54 17.89 -10.08 5.03
C TYR A 54 18.38 -11.52 4.97
N ASN A 55 17.52 -12.45 5.40
CA ASN A 55 17.80 -13.87 5.26
C ASN A 55 17.70 -14.31 3.80
N SER A 56 18.83 -14.67 3.20
CA SER A 56 18.95 -15.11 1.80
C SER A 56 18.24 -16.44 1.51
N GLN A 57 17.89 -17.22 2.53
CA GLN A 57 17.04 -18.41 2.39
C GLN A 57 15.55 -18.07 2.24
N VAL A 58 15.15 -16.88 2.68
CA VAL A 58 13.78 -16.36 2.61
C VAL A 58 13.58 -15.47 1.39
N LEU A 59 14.59 -14.65 1.09
CA LEU A 59 14.57 -13.63 0.05
C LEU A 59 15.62 -13.97 -1.01
N LEU A 60 15.16 -14.51 -2.14
CA LEU A 60 16.05 -14.93 -3.22
C LEU A 60 16.51 -13.72 -4.05
N GLU A 61 17.57 -13.90 -4.83
CA GLU A 61 18.11 -12.83 -5.69
C GLU A 61 17.05 -12.30 -6.67
N GLY A 62 16.33 -13.23 -7.30
CA GLY A 62 15.23 -12.91 -8.21
C GLY A 62 14.08 -12.15 -7.54
N ASP A 63 13.91 -12.28 -6.22
CA ASP A 63 12.87 -11.57 -5.48
C ASP A 63 13.22 -10.10 -5.23
N ILE A 64 14.48 -9.68 -5.40
CA ILE A 64 14.90 -8.27 -5.20
C ILE A 64 15.43 -7.61 -6.46
N ALA A 65 15.65 -8.36 -7.54
CA ALA A 65 16.16 -7.84 -8.81
C ALA A 65 15.30 -6.71 -9.42
N TRP A 66 14.02 -6.62 -9.06
CA TRP A 66 13.14 -5.53 -9.50
C TRP A 66 13.57 -4.14 -8.97
N LEU A 67 14.31 -4.09 -7.85
CA LEU A 67 14.80 -2.83 -7.25
C LEU A 67 15.80 -2.11 -8.14
N ASP A 68 16.56 -2.85 -8.95
CA ASP A 68 17.57 -2.27 -9.84
C ASP A 68 16.95 -1.57 -11.05
N ARG A 69 15.65 -1.80 -11.31
CA ARG A 69 14.92 -1.18 -12.43
C ARG A 69 14.39 0.19 -12.02
N ILE A 70 15.26 1.20 -12.13
CA ILE A 70 14.96 2.58 -11.74
C ILE A 70 14.82 3.49 -12.94
N VAL A 71 13.80 4.34 -12.88
CA VAL A 71 13.61 5.48 -13.78
C VAL A 71 13.64 6.77 -12.98
N MET A 72 13.94 7.88 -13.66
CA MET A 72 13.81 9.21 -13.06
C MET A 72 12.76 10.02 -13.80
N ILE A 73 11.95 10.71 -13.00
CA ILE A 73 10.99 11.69 -13.47
C ILE A 73 11.70 13.05 -13.52
N CYS A 74 11.88 13.58 -14.72
CA CYS A 74 12.58 14.84 -14.98
C CYS A 74 11.65 15.92 -15.51
N PRO A 75 11.91 17.21 -15.21
CA PRO A 75 11.25 18.30 -15.90
C PRO A 75 11.80 18.43 -17.32
N PHE A 76 10.93 18.75 -18.28
CA PHE A 76 11.32 19.13 -19.62
C PHE A 76 11.95 20.53 -19.57
N MET A 77 13.28 20.57 -19.60
CA MET A 77 14.02 21.82 -19.73
C MET A 77 14.07 22.15 -21.23
N ASN A 78 13.26 23.11 -21.68
CA ASN A 78 13.39 23.68 -23.01
C ASN A 78 14.75 24.38 -23.11
N LYS A 79 15.80 23.62 -23.47
CA LYS A 79 17.15 24.17 -23.67
C LYS A 79 17.16 24.95 -24.98
N GLY A 80 16.66 26.20 -24.96
CA GLY A 80 17.01 27.26 -25.92
C GLY A 80 16.99 26.96 -27.43
N GLY A 81 16.29 25.93 -27.89
CA GLY A 81 16.30 25.50 -29.28
C GLY A 81 15.27 26.28 -30.10
N THR A 82 15.75 27.05 -31.08
CA THR A 82 15.00 27.73 -32.14
C THR A 82 14.33 26.76 -33.15
N GLY A 83 13.86 25.60 -32.68
CA GLY A 83 13.15 24.60 -33.50
C GLY A 83 11.65 24.87 -33.52
N PRO A 84 10.94 24.54 -34.62
CA PRO A 84 9.52 24.81 -34.73
C PRO A 84 8.77 23.99 -33.68
N ALA A 85 8.08 24.70 -32.79
CA ALA A 85 7.21 24.15 -31.77
C ALA A 85 6.01 23.45 -32.44
N THR A 86 6.18 22.18 -32.82
CA THR A 86 5.07 21.32 -33.25
C THR A 86 4.66 20.41 -32.09
N GLY A 87 3.62 20.83 -31.38
CA GLY A 87 2.71 19.95 -30.65
C GLY A 87 3.11 19.62 -29.20
N SER A 88 2.46 20.28 -28.25
CA SER A 88 2.08 19.77 -26.91
C SER A 88 2.93 18.61 -26.33
N GLN A 89 4.23 18.82 -26.13
CA GLN A 89 5.04 17.89 -25.34
C GLN A 89 4.98 18.34 -23.87
N SER A 90 4.32 17.53 -23.06
CA SER A 90 4.15 17.71 -21.61
C SER A 90 5.48 18.03 -20.93
N GLY A 91 5.44 18.93 -19.94
CA GLY A 91 6.61 19.51 -19.29
C GLY A 91 7.45 18.57 -18.40
N ALA A 92 7.28 17.25 -18.50
CA ALA A 92 8.10 16.24 -17.82
C ALA A 92 8.23 14.95 -18.65
N TYR A 93 9.32 14.23 -18.44
CA TYR A 93 9.63 12.98 -19.14
C TYR A 93 10.34 11.99 -18.22
N LEU A 94 10.36 10.71 -18.62
CA LEU A 94 11.08 9.65 -17.94
C LEU A 94 12.46 9.47 -18.57
N THR A 95 13.48 9.30 -17.75
CA THR A 95 14.77 8.79 -18.23
C THR A 95 15.15 7.49 -17.55
N PRO A 96 15.68 6.51 -18.30
CA PRO A 96 16.44 5.44 -17.67
C PRO A 96 17.66 6.08 -17.01
N ILE A 97 17.96 5.68 -15.79
CA ILE A 97 19.04 6.30 -15.01
C ILE A 97 20.23 5.37 -14.83
N GLY A 98 20.03 4.09 -15.14
CA GLY A 98 21.07 3.08 -15.17
C GLY A 98 21.07 2.17 -13.96
N GLU A 99 22.15 1.42 -13.81
CA GLU A 99 22.34 0.43 -12.75
C GLU A 99 23.10 1.05 -11.59
N TYR A 100 22.85 0.58 -10.37
CA TYR A 100 23.59 1.05 -9.20
C TYR A 100 24.89 0.26 -9.05
N ASP A 101 26.00 0.97 -8.95
CA ASP A 101 27.34 0.49 -8.60
C ASP A 101 27.68 0.90 -7.16
N GLU A 102 28.43 0.07 -6.46
CA GLU A 102 28.76 0.30 -5.05
C GLU A 102 29.78 1.42 -4.83
N TYR A 103 30.68 1.67 -5.80
CA TYR A 103 31.73 2.70 -5.72
C TYR A 103 31.31 4.01 -6.39
N GLU A 104 30.64 3.91 -7.53
CA GLU A 104 30.21 5.06 -8.33
C GLU A 104 28.77 5.50 -8.02
N GLY A 105 28.04 4.71 -7.23
CA GLY A 105 26.62 4.93 -6.97
C GLY A 105 25.80 4.64 -8.22
N LEU A 106 24.77 5.44 -8.49
CA LEU A 106 23.89 5.21 -9.64
C LEU A 106 24.61 5.54 -10.96
N VAL A 107 25.06 4.51 -11.68
CA VAL A 107 25.85 4.60 -12.92
C VAL A 107 24.93 4.84 -14.11
N HIS A 108 25.13 5.97 -14.79
CA HIS A 108 24.30 6.39 -15.91
C HIS A 108 24.64 5.66 -17.22
N PHE A 109 23.62 5.17 -17.92
CA PHE A 109 23.80 4.68 -19.29
C PHE A 109 24.12 5.84 -20.26
N PRO A 110 24.92 5.60 -21.32
CA PRO A 110 25.77 6.61 -21.95
C PRO A 110 25.07 7.67 -22.82
N ASP A 111 23.76 7.60 -22.99
CA ASP A 111 23.02 8.57 -23.81
C ASP A 111 22.79 9.89 -23.04
N ALA A 112 23.88 10.65 -22.94
CA ALA A 112 23.97 12.11 -23.01
C ALA A 112 23.43 13.00 -21.86
N SER A 113 23.38 12.56 -20.61
CA SER A 113 23.21 13.54 -19.51
C SER A 113 23.78 13.12 -18.16
N ASN A 114 24.69 13.95 -17.61
CA ASN A 114 25.11 13.96 -16.20
C ASN A 114 23.95 14.39 -15.31
N LYS A 115 22.89 13.59 -15.23
CA LYS A 115 21.73 13.92 -14.41
C LYS A 115 21.94 13.44 -12.99
N CYS A 116 22.10 14.39 -12.09
CA CYS A 116 22.15 14.11 -10.68
C CYS A 116 20.73 13.87 -10.14
N PRO A 117 20.46 12.73 -9.49
CA PRO A 117 19.23 12.54 -8.72
C PRO A 117 18.95 13.74 -7.78
N TYR A 118 17.69 14.11 -7.62
CA TYR A 118 17.16 15.21 -6.79
C TYR A 118 17.49 16.62 -7.24
N ARG A 119 18.59 16.81 -7.96
CA ARG A 119 18.86 18.06 -8.69
C ARG A 119 18.07 18.12 -9.99
N ASP A 120 18.15 17.03 -10.77
CA ASP A 120 17.63 16.98 -12.14
C ASP A 120 16.32 16.18 -12.26
N GLY A 121 15.94 15.43 -11.22
CA GLY A 121 14.68 14.68 -11.18
C GLY A 121 14.51 13.80 -9.94
N PHE A 122 13.46 12.97 -9.92
CA PHE A 122 13.13 12.09 -8.80
C PHE A 122 13.24 10.61 -9.18
N LEU A 123 13.99 9.82 -8.39
CA LEU A 123 14.14 8.38 -8.59
C LEU A 123 12.89 7.62 -8.18
N VAL A 124 12.44 6.71 -9.03
CA VAL A 124 11.33 5.78 -8.75
C VAL A 124 11.63 4.42 -9.38
N HIS A 125 11.21 3.34 -8.71
CA HIS A 125 11.20 2.03 -9.35
C HIS A 125 10.18 2.01 -10.49
N ASP A 126 10.53 1.37 -11.61
CA ASP A 126 9.63 1.17 -12.75
C ASP A 126 8.32 0.49 -12.30
N CYS A 127 8.41 -0.55 -11.46
CA CYS A 127 7.25 -1.23 -10.90
C CYS A 127 6.35 -0.28 -10.08
N CYS A 128 6.92 0.60 -9.26
CA CYS A 128 6.15 1.58 -8.50
C CYS A 128 5.42 2.57 -9.42
N LEU A 129 6.07 3.01 -10.51
CA LEU A 129 5.46 3.91 -11.48
C LEU A 129 4.32 3.23 -12.25
N ARG A 130 4.50 1.99 -12.71
CA ARG A 130 3.43 1.20 -13.34
C ARG A 130 2.26 0.99 -12.39
N THR A 131 2.53 0.69 -11.13
CA THR A 131 1.51 0.54 -10.08
C THR A 131 0.69 1.82 -9.90
N LEU A 132 1.31 2.99 -9.94
CA LEU A 132 0.61 4.27 -9.86
C LEU A 132 -0.41 4.43 -11.00
N PHE A 133 -0.02 4.11 -12.23
CA PHE A 133 -0.93 4.18 -13.38
C PHE A 133 -2.06 3.15 -13.31
N ILE A 134 -1.79 1.94 -12.80
CA ILE A 134 -2.84 0.94 -12.54
C ILE A 134 -3.82 1.44 -11.47
N ALA A 135 -3.32 2.01 -10.37
CA ALA A 135 -4.13 2.55 -9.30
C ALA A 135 -5.00 3.73 -9.75
N GLN A 136 -4.47 4.56 -10.65
CA GLN A 136 -5.19 5.65 -11.27
C GLN A 136 -6.29 5.16 -12.24
N GLY A 137 -6.00 4.11 -13.01
CA GLY A 137 -6.96 3.49 -13.92
C GLY A 137 -8.02 2.63 -13.24
N ASN A 138 -7.97 2.48 -11.91
CA ASN A 138 -8.97 1.74 -11.16
C ASN A 138 -10.33 2.45 -11.29
N PRO A 139 -11.37 1.80 -11.86
CA PRO A 139 -12.68 2.43 -12.08
C PRO A 139 -13.37 2.89 -10.79
N PHE A 140 -12.90 2.42 -9.64
CA PHE A 140 -13.44 2.77 -8.34
C PHE A 140 -12.77 3.97 -7.68
N ASN A 141 -11.74 4.53 -8.31
CA ASN A 141 -11.04 5.72 -7.84
C ASN A 141 -11.40 6.92 -8.72
N GLU A 142 -11.95 7.98 -8.10
CA GLU A 142 -12.28 9.23 -8.78
C GLU A 142 -11.07 10.17 -8.86
N HIS A 143 -9.96 9.70 -9.46
CA HIS A 143 -8.79 10.54 -9.66
C HIS A 143 -8.80 11.20 -11.04
N PRO A 144 -8.39 12.48 -11.14
CA PRO A 144 -8.19 13.13 -12.43
C PRO A 144 -7.09 12.41 -13.23
N GLN A 145 -7.02 12.69 -14.52
CA GLN A 145 -5.96 12.15 -15.37
C GLN A 145 -4.59 12.65 -14.88
N LEU A 146 -3.75 11.72 -14.41
CA LEU A 146 -2.37 11.96 -14.03
C LEU A 146 -1.52 12.14 -15.27
N THR A 147 -0.75 13.23 -15.31
CA THR A 147 0.35 13.42 -16.25
C THR A 147 1.67 13.41 -15.49
N LEU A 148 2.77 13.06 -16.17
CA LEU A 148 4.11 13.10 -15.56
C LEU A 148 4.47 14.50 -15.06
N GLU A 149 4.00 15.54 -15.74
CA GLU A 149 4.22 16.93 -15.35
C GLU A 149 3.53 17.27 -14.03
N ARG A 150 2.25 16.91 -13.88
CA ARG A 150 1.51 17.10 -12.62
C ARG A 150 2.15 16.35 -11.47
N LEU A 151 2.55 15.11 -11.74
CA LEU A 151 3.27 14.28 -10.78
C LEU A 151 4.59 14.95 -10.36
N PHE A 152 5.41 15.40 -11.31
CA PHE A 152 6.68 16.07 -11.05
C PHE A 152 6.51 17.34 -10.20
N ILE A 153 5.57 18.22 -10.57
CA ILE A 153 5.26 19.45 -9.82
C ILE A 153 4.84 19.11 -8.38
N THR A 154 4.00 18.09 -8.22
CA THR A 154 3.55 17.63 -6.90
C THR A 154 4.74 17.11 -6.09
N MET A 155 5.58 16.24 -6.66
CA MET A 155 6.78 15.72 -6.01
C MET A 155 7.71 16.85 -5.55
N LYS A 156 7.96 17.85 -6.40
CA LYS A 156 8.81 19.00 -6.08
C LYS A 156 8.29 19.82 -4.89
N ARG A 157 6.97 19.89 -4.70
CA ARG A 157 6.37 20.58 -3.54
C ARG A 157 6.58 19.84 -2.22
N PHE A 158 6.61 18.51 -2.25
CA PHE A 158 6.79 17.68 -1.06
C PHE A 158 8.24 17.24 -0.84
N ALA A 159 9.13 17.51 -1.81
CA ALA A 159 10.54 17.23 -1.69
C ALA A 159 11.12 17.98 -0.46
N VAL A 160 11.84 17.25 0.37
CA VAL A 160 12.57 17.81 1.51
C VAL A 160 13.80 18.54 0.98
N THR A 161 14.24 19.59 1.68
CA THR A 161 15.47 20.31 1.35
C THR A 161 16.74 19.46 1.46
N SER A 162 16.71 18.35 2.22
CA SER A 162 17.80 17.39 2.28
C SER A 162 17.61 16.28 1.23
N PRO A 163 18.60 16.07 0.33
CA PRO A 163 18.56 15.05 -0.71
C PRO A 163 18.82 13.62 -0.18
N GLU A 164 18.97 13.44 1.12
CA GLU A 164 19.27 12.13 1.74
C GLU A 164 17.98 11.35 2.09
N LYS A 165 16.83 12.03 2.16
CA LYS A 165 15.57 11.44 2.65
C LYS A 165 14.51 11.38 1.56
N VAL A 166 13.63 10.37 1.68
CA VAL A 166 12.44 10.23 0.83
C VAL A 166 11.55 11.47 0.89
N ILE A 167 10.74 11.65 -0.15
CA ILE A 167 9.74 12.72 -0.19
C ILE A 167 8.81 12.58 1.02
N ASP A 168 8.70 13.64 1.84
CA ASP A 168 7.71 13.70 2.90
C ASP A 168 6.37 14.17 2.34
N TRP A 169 5.57 13.19 1.92
CA TRP A 169 4.23 13.42 1.41
C TRP A 169 3.19 13.78 2.49
N LYS A 170 3.55 13.72 3.78
CA LYS A 170 2.66 13.99 4.92
C LYS A 170 1.39 13.15 4.87
N ASP A 171 1.53 11.84 4.71
CA ASP A 171 0.43 10.86 4.76
C ASP A 171 0.87 9.67 5.60
N SER A 172 0.06 9.28 6.58
CA SER A 172 0.38 8.16 7.47
C SER A 172 0.25 6.79 6.80
N ARG A 173 -0.38 6.70 5.61
CA ARG A 173 -0.39 5.49 4.79
C ARG A 173 0.95 5.28 4.07
N LEU A 174 1.68 6.36 3.79
CA LEU A 174 2.90 6.32 3.00
C LEU A 174 4.03 5.69 3.79
N TYR A 175 4.82 4.88 3.08
CA TYR A 175 5.95 4.14 3.63
C TYR A 175 5.54 3.09 4.69
N GLY A 176 4.26 2.94 5.03
CA GLY A 176 3.82 2.04 6.10
C GLY A 176 4.43 2.40 7.46
N ALA A 177 3.91 1.81 8.53
CA ALA A 177 4.34 2.10 9.91
C ALA A 177 5.74 1.54 10.27
N GLY A 178 6.71 1.61 9.35
CA GLY A 178 8.03 1.02 9.58
C GLY A 178 9.14 1.45 8.61
N VAL A 179 8.87 1.70 7.32
CA VAL A 179 9.94 1.98 6.32
C VAL A 179 10.88 3.13 6.68
N PRO A 180 10.42 4.26 7.28
CA PRO A 180 11.36 5.30 7.71
C PRO A 180 12.41 4.80 8.72
N GLY A 181 12.11 3.75 9.48
CA GLY A 181 13.07 3.10 10.39
C GLY A 181 14.13 2.25 9.69
N PHE A 182 14.01 2.01 8.38
CA PHE A 182 15.01 1.31 7.56
C PHE A 182 15.82 2.29 6.71
N GLN A 183 15.47 3.58 6.72
CA GLN A 183 16.14 4.62 5.96
C GLN A 183 17.25 5.24 6.81
N GLY A 184 18.41 4.60 6.79
CA GLY A 184 19.62 5.14 7.40
C GLY A 184 20.11 6.41 6.69
N PRO A 185 21.07 7.13 7.28
CA PRO A 185 21.64 8.35 6.71
C PRO A 185 22.26 8.12 5.32
N ASP A 186 22.97 7.00 5.17
CA ASP A 186 23.73 6.71 3.95
C ASP A 186 23.20 5.51 3.15
N ARG A 187 22.44 4.61 3.78
CA ARG A 187 21.94 3.38 3.14
C ARG A 187 20.70 2.83 3.80
N TRP A 188 20.06 1.92 3.07
CA TRP A 188 18.99 1.09 3.60
C TRP A 188 19.51 0.09 4.63
N GLU A 189 18.87 0.03 5.80
CA GLU A 189 19.20 -0.89 6.88
C GLU A 189 18.33 -2.13 6.79
N ALA A 190 18.82 -3.19 6.13
CA ALA A 190 18.10 -4.44 6.02
C ALA A 190 18.02 -5.15 7.38
N LEU A 191 16.82 -5.37 7.91
CA LEU A 191 16.59 -6.10 9.16
C LEU A 191 15.86 -7.42 8.91
N TYR A 192 16.31 -8.46 9.59
CA TYR A 192 15.70 -9.78 9.56
C TYR A 192 14.19 -9.74 9.88
N GLY A 193 13.39 -10.50 9.12
CA GLY A 193 11.94 -10.57 9.30
C GLY A 193 11.16 -9.45 8.58
N PHE A 194 11.86 -8.57 7.85
CA PHE A 194 11.24 -7.51 7.05
C PHE A 194 11.52 -7.67 5.54
N GLU A 195 11.84 -8.88 5.10
CA GLU A 195 12.11 -9.25 3.70
C GLU A 195 10.97 -8.82 2.77
N TRP A 196 9.73 -8.83 3.28
CA TRP A 196 8.54 -8.38 2.57
C TRP A 196 8.60 -6.92 2.10
N LEU A 197 9.46 -6.07 2.67
CA LEU A 197 9.61 -4.67 2.21
C LEU A 197 10.27 -4.55 0.83
N VAL A 198 11.06 -5.55 0.46
CA VAL A 198 11.89 -5.55 -0.75
C VAL A 198 11.56 -6.69 -1.70
N THR A 199 10.74 -7.67 -1.29
CA THR A 199 10.27 -8.77 -2.14
C THR A 199 9.50 -8.26 -3.36
N ASP A 200 9.71 -8.84 -4.52
CA ASP A 200 9.09 -8.44 -5.78
C ASP A 200 7.56 -8.41 -5.67
N PRO A 201 6.93 -7.23 -5.77
CA PRO A 201 5.48 -7.14 -5.67
C PRO A 201 4.75 -7.77 -6.87
N GLU A 202 5.44 -8.08 -7.97
CA GLU A 202 4.88 -8.73 -9.16
C GLU A 202 4.84 -10.26 -9.02
N ASN A 203 5.68 -10.86 -8.19
CA ASN A 203 5.71 -12.31 -7.93
C ASN A 203 4.41 -12.85 -7.29
N CYS A 204 3.52 -11.98 -6.78
CA CYS A 204 2.18 -12.36 -6.36
C CYS A 204 1.24 -12.62 -7.55
N THR A 205 1.48 -13.64 -8.36
CA THR A 205 0.76 -13.81 -9.64
C THR A 205 -0.65 -14.38 -9.51
N SER A 206 -1.04 -14.95 -8.35
CA SER A 206 -2.32 -15.64 -8.23
C SER A 206 -2.91 -15.64 -6.82
N VAL A 207 -4.15 -15.16 -6.69
CA VAL A 207 -4.95 -15.25 -5.45
C VAL A 207 -5.66 -16.61 -5.28
N ALA A 208 -5.24 -17.64 -6.01
CA ALA A 208 -5.87 -18.95 -6.02
C ALA A 208 -5.91 -19.61 -4.63
N TYR A 209 -4.86 -19.50 -3.82
CA TYR A 209 -4.85 -20.11 -2.49
C TYR A 209 -5.92 -19.49 -1.55
N PRO A 210 -5.97 -18.16 -1.33
CA PRO A 210 -7.07 -17.52 -0.60
C PRO A 210 -8.44 -17.86 -1.16
N LEU A 211 -8.56 -17.89 -2.49
CA LEU A 211 -9.82 -18.17 -3.19
C LEU A 211 -10.30 -19.60 -2.93
N ASN A 212 -9.42 -20.58 -3.08
CA ASN A 212 -9.70 -21.99 -2.82
C ASN A 212 -10.09 -22.21 -1.36
N TYR A 213 -9.39 -21.57 -0.42
CA TYR A 213 -9.77 -21.60 0.99
C TYR A 213 -11.20 -21.07 1.19
N ALA A 214 -11.52 -19.91 0.61
CA ALA A 214 -12.84 -19.29 0.73
C ALA A 214 -13.96 -20.04 -0.03
N ALA A 215 -13.58 -20.92 -0.97
CA ALA A 215 -14.49 -21.76 -1.74
C ALA A 215 -14.77 -23.13 -1.09
N ARG A 216 -14.06 -23.49 -0.02
CA ARG A 216 -14.28 -24.78 0.66
C ARG A 216 -15.73 -24.88 1.17
N PRO A 217 -16.41 -26.04 1.04
CA PRO A 217 -17.81 -26.19 1.43
C PRO A 217 -18.10 -25.80 2.89
N ASP A 218 -17.19 -26.13 3.82
CA ASP A 218 -17.30 -25.78 5.23
C ASP A 218 -17.19 -24.27 5.47
N ILE A 219 -16.37 -23.57 4.68
CA ILE A 219 -16.20 -22.11 4.74
C ILE A 219 -17.38 -21.39 4.07
N VAL A 220 -17.87 -21.91 2.94
CA VAL A 220 -19.05 -21.38 2.23
C VAL A 220 -20.30 -21.47 3.11
N ALA A 221 -20.44 -22.54 3.90
CA ALA A 221 -21.55 -22.69 4.84
C ALA A 221 -21.50 -21.71 6.04
N MET A 222 -20.34 -21.06 6.30
CA MET A 222 -20.24 -20.09 7.38
C MET A 222 -21.02 -18.81 7.06
N ARG A 223 -21.86 -18.39 8.00
CA ARG A 223 -22.52 -17.08 7.94
C ARG A 223 -21.48 -15.96 8.04
N SER A 224 -21.67 -14.89 7.27
CA SER A 224 -20.93 -13.64 7.49
C SER A 224 -21.20 -13.14 8.92
N PRO A 225 -20.18 -12.70 9.66
CA PRO A 225 -20.39 -12.18 11.01
C PRO A 225 -21.12 -10.84 10.95
N ILE A 226 -21.67 -10.50 12.11
CA ILE A 226 -22.41 -9.27 12.34
C ILE A 226 -21.48 -8.08 12.11
N TRP A 227 -21.82 -7.20 11.16
CA TRP A 227 -21.07 -5.96 10.92
C TRP A 227 -21.71 -4.78 11.67
N GLY A 228 -20.88 -3.99 12.35
CA GLY A 228 -21.28 -2.85 13.17
C GLY A 228 -20.93 -3.00 14.66
N PRO A 229 -20.98 -1.91 15.45
CA PRO A 229 -20.70 -1.97 16.88
C PRO A 229 -21.70 -2.87 17.60
N LEU A 230 -21.21 -4.00 18.15
CA LEU A 230 -21.98 -4.91 19.00
C LEU A 230 -22.47 -4.25 20.31
N LYS A 231 -21.91 -3.09 20.67
CA LYS A 231 -22.05 -2.44 21.99
C LYS A 231 -23.29 -1.56 22.20
N LEU A 232 -24.28 -1.55 21.30
CA LEU A 232 -25.50 -0.74 21.52
C LEU A 232 -26.59 -1.42 22.36
N LYS A 233 -26.38 -2.65 22.83
CA LYS A 233 -27.41 -3.40 23.58
C LYS A 233 -27.41 -3.18 25.10
N GLU A 234 -26.36 -2.61 25.68
CA GLU A 234 -26.27 -2.45 27.15
C GLU A 234 -26.61 -1.03 27.63
N GLU A 235 -26.28 0.02 26.88
CA GLU A 235 -26.46 1.40 27.36
C GLU A 235 -27.90 1.96 27.22
N VAL A 236 -28.81 1.29 26.50
CA VAL A 236 -30.20 1.77 26.33
C VAL A 236 -31.17 1.14 27.36
N LYS A 237 -30.70 0.27 28.25
CA LYS A 237 -31.55 -0.28 29.33
C LYS A 237 -31.58 0.57 30.61
N GLU A 238 -30.70 1.57 30.77
CA GLU A 238 -30.65 2.38 31.99
C GLU A 238 -31.37 3.74 31.91
N SER A 239 -31.90 4.15 30.75
CA SER A 239 -32.56 5.45 30.61
C SER A 239 -34.10 5.42 30.63
N THR A 240 -34.73 4.30 31.00
CA THR A 240 -36.21 4.19 31.07
C THR A 240 -36.78 4.09 32.49
N THR A 241 -35.96 4.33 33.52
CA THR A 241 -36.44 4.43 34.91
C THR A 241 -35.84 5.64 35.61
N THR A 242 -36.13 6.84 35.11
CA THR A 242 -36.01 8.06 35.91
C THR A 242 -37.31 8.84 35.80
N LYS A 243 -37.84 9.12 36.99
CA LYS A 243 -39.11 9.79 37.26
C LYS A 243 -39.26 11.07 36.46
N GLU A 244 -40.50 11.29 36.03
CA GLU A 244 -41.02 12.57 35.61
C GLU A 244 -40.71 13.63 36.67
N ASP A 245 -39.87 14.60 36.34
CA ASP A 245 -39.90 15.92 36.94
C ASP A 245 -39.87 16.96 35.81
N ASN A 246 -40.80 17.90 35.92
CA ASN A 246 -41.16 18.92 34.95
C ASN A 246 -40.02 19.94 34.69
N SER A 247 -40.09 20.58 33.50
CA SER A 247 -39.24 21.68 33.00
C SER A 247 -37.99 21.21 32.26
N THR A 248 -37.88 21.25 30.93
CA THR A 248 -38.03 22.40 30.04
C THR A 248 -38.16 21.83 28.62
N LYS A 249 -39.26 22.15 27.93
CA LYS A 249 -39.71 21.51 26.69
C LYS A 249 -38.90 21.99 25.47
N ALA A 250 -37.68 21.49 25.31
CA ALA A 250 -36.98 21.54 24.03
C ALA A 250 -37.57 20.43 23.14
N ASP A 251 -38.27 20.83 22.08
CA ASP A 251 -38.89 19.97 21.08
C ASP A 251 -37.81 19.29 20.23
N THR A 252 -37.07 18.34 20.80
CA THR A 252 -36.30 17.36 20.02
C THR A 252 -37.27 16.28 19.58
N THR A 253 -38.07 16.59 18.56
CA THR A 253 -38.80 15.58 17.81
C THR A 253 -37.76 14.60 17.25
N ILE A 254 -37.56 13.46 17.91
CA ILE A 254 -36.64 12.42 17.45
C ILE A 254 -37.11 12.03 16.06
N LYS A 255 -36.40 12.49 15.04
CA LYS A 255 -36.77 12.30 13.64
C LYS A 255 -36.77 10.81 13.38
N LYS A 256 -37.96 10.24 13.23
CA LYS A 256 -38.15 8.80 13.02
C LYS A 256 -37.29 8.32 11.85
N ASP A 257 -36.54 7.24 12.09
CA ASP A 257 -35.66 6.63 11.08
C ASP A 257 -36.49 6.25 9.84
N ARG A 258 -36.18 6.89 8.70
CA ARG A 258 -36.93 6.68 7.46
C ARG A 258 -36.59 5.33 6.81
N PHE A 259 -35.43 4.75 7.12
CA PHE A 259 -35.03 3.44 6.58
C PHE A 259 -35.85 2.30 7.19
N GLU A 260 -36.43 2.49 8.39
CA GLU A 260 -37.29 1.49 9.04
C GLU A 260 -38.53 1.13 8.21
N LYS A 261 -38.98 2.04 7.33
CA LYS A 261 -40.13 1.82 6.44
C LYS A 261 -39.77 1.07 5.16
N LEU A 262 -38.47 0.92 4.86
CA LEU A 262 -38.02 0.25 3.65
C LEU A 262 -37.94 -1.27 3.90
N PRO A 263 -38.37 -2.11 2.94
CA PRO A 263 -38.04 -3.52 2.93
C PRO A 263 -36.54 -3.78 3.06
N LEU A 264 -36.16 -4.91 3.64
CA LEU A 264 -34.75 -5.26 3.90
C LEU A 264 -33.94 -5.28 2.60
N GLU A 265 -34.55 -5.71 1.50
CA GLU A 265 -33.93 -5.80 0.18
C GLU A 265 -33.50 -4.41 -0.31
N LEU A 266 -34.35 -3.39 -0.14
CA LEU A 266 -34.01 -2.02 -0.50
C LEU A 266 -32.92 -1.45 0.41
N GLN A 267 -32.92 -1.81 1.69
CA GLN A 267 -31.84 -1.44 2.60
C GLN A 267 -30.50 -2.06 2.14
N HIS A 268 -30.50 -3.34 1.74
CA HIS A 268 -29.32 -4.01 1.18
C HIS A 268 -28.84 -3.38 -0.13
N MET A 269 -29.75 -3.03 -1.05
CA MET A 269 -29.40 -2.34 -2.29
C MET A 269 -28.71 -1.00 -2.01
N ILE A 270 -29.25 -0.20 -1.07
CA ILE A 270 -28.64 1.07 -0.67
C ILE A 270 -27.23 0.82 -0.10
N ILE A 271 -27.08 -0.15 0.79
CA ILE A 271 -25.80 -0.51 1.40
C ILE A 271 -24.77 -0.97 0.36
N GLU A 272 -25.20 -1.72 -0.66
CA GLU A 272 -24.34 -2.23 -1.74
C GLU A 272 -23.80 -1.11 -2.65
N LEU A 273 -24.59 -0.04 -2.85
CA LEU A 273 -24.21 1.11 -3.67
C LEU A 273 -23.27 2.10 -2.96
N LEU A 274 -23.22 2.08 -1.63
CA LEU A 274 -22.43 3.04 -0.86
C LEU A 274 -20.99 2.60 -0.67
N PRO A 275 -20.00 3.50 -0.64
CA PRO A 275 -18.64 3.19 -0.17
C PRO A 275 -18.64 2.66 1.27
N SER A 276 -17.66 1.82 1.63
CA SER A 276 -17.58 1.20 2.97
C SER A 276 -17.59 2.22 4.11
N LYS A 277 -16.95 3.38 3.93
CA LYS A 277 -16.94 4.48 4.92
C LYS A 277 -18.34 5.03 5.17
N ASP A 278 -19.12 5.22 4.11
CA ASP A 278 -20.47 5.74 4.20
C ASP A 278 -21.43 4.72 4.77
N VAL A 279 -21.23 3.43 4.49
CA VAL A 279 -21.99 2.39 5.18
C VAL A 279 -21.68 2.39 6.68
N CYS A 280 -20.42 2.50 7.10
CA CYS A 280 -20.08 2.64 8.52
C CYS A 280 -20.81 3.84 9.14
N ASN A 281 -20.74 5.02 8.52
CA ASN A 281 -21.45 6.21 8.99
C ASN A 281 -22.97 6.00 9.05
N LEU A 282 -23.54 5.35 8.03
CA LEU A 282 -24.98 5.08 7.95
C LEU A 282 -25.45 4.08 9.01
N THR A 283 -24.63 3.08 9.36
CA THR A 283 -24.94 2.16 10.47
C THR A 283 -24.94 2.86 11.83
N LEU A 284 -24.14 3.91 12.01
CA LEU A 284 -24.18 4.74 13.22
C LEU A 284 -25.41 5.66 13.23
N ALA A 285 -25.83 6.15 12.06
CA ALA A 285 -26.94 7.09 11.92
C ALA A 285 -28.33 6.43 11.89
N SER A 286 -28.45 5.15 11.48
CA SER A 286 -29.72 4.44 11.31
C SER A 286 -29.69 3.06 11.95
N ARG A 287 -30.66 2.82 12.86
CA ARG A 287 -30.83 1.53 13.52
C ARG A 287 -31.35 0.46 12.55
N ALA A 288 -32.21 0.86 11.61
CA ALA A 288 -32.69 -0.06 10.56
C ALA A 288 -31.51 -0.56 9.71
N ILE A 289 -30.66 0.34 9.23
CA ILE A 289 -29.46 -0.02 8.47
C ILE A 289 -28.48 -0.84 9.30
N CYS A 290 -28.23 -0.47 10.56
CA CYS A 290 -27.41 -1.26 11.49
C CYS A 290 -27.92 -2.70 11.67
N ASN A 291 -29.25 -2.90 11.67
CA ASN A 291 -29.83 -4.23 11.70
C ASN A 291 -29.67 -4.96 10.35
N ALA A 292 -29.81 -4.25 9.23
CA ALA A 292 -29.61 -4.82 7.90
C ALA A 292 -28.17 -5.27 7.65
N THR A 293 -27.16 -4.55 8.18
CA THR A 293 -25.74 -4.93 8.07
C THR A 293 -25.36 -6.17 8.87
N ARG A 294 -26.23 -6.69 9.73
CA ARG A 294 -25.98 -7.96 10.44
C ARG A 294 -25.97 -9.17 9.52
N TYR A 295 -26.62 -9.07 8.35
CA TYR A 295 -26.80 -10.17 7.41
C TYR A 295 -26.48 -9.70 5.99
N LEU A 296 -25.28 -9.15 5.80
CA LEU A 296 -24.88 -8.69 4.48
C LEU A 296 -24.81 -9.87 3.50
N PRO A 297 -25.39 -9.72 2.30
CA PRO A 297 -25.34 -10.74 1.29
C PRO A 297 -23.91 -10.93 0.78
N ASN A 298 -23.63 -12.09 0.20
CA ASN A 298 -22.33 -12.38 -0.38
C ASN A 298 -22.00 -11.45 -1.57
N SER A 299 -23.02 -10.94 -2.27
CA SER A 299 -22.88 -9.92 -3.34
C SER A 299 -22.21 -8.66 -2.80
N PHE A 300 -22.66 -8.14 -1.66
CA PHE A 300 -22.06 -6.97 -1.01
C PHE A 300 -20.55 -7.17 -0.77
N TRP A 301 -20.13 -8.31 -0.26
CA TRP A 301 -18.70 -8.55 -0.01
C TRP A 301 -17.92 -8.68 -1.32
N LYS A 302 -18.54 -9.27 -2.35
CA LYS A 302 -17.97 -9.31 -3.71
C LYS A 302 -17.76 -7.90 -4.24
N THR A 303 -18.71 -6.98 -4.06
CA THR A 303 -18.56 -5.58 -4.51
C THR A 303 -17.50 -4.80 -3.73
N ARG A 304 -16.92 -5.34 -2.65
CA ARG A 304 -15.77 -4.71 -1.97
C ARG A 304 -14.42 -5.09 -2.54
N LEU A 305 -14.36 -6.11 -3.39
CA LEU A 305 -13.12 -6.47 -4.09
C LEU A 305 -12.73 -5.33 -5.03
N GLY A 306 -11.50 -4.82 -4.89
CA GLY A 306 -11.01 -3.70 -5.70
C GLY A 306 -11.47 -2.31 -5.23
N HIS A 307 -12.28 -2.21 -4.17
CA HIS A 307 -12.74 -0.93 -3.62
C HIS A 307 -12.03 -0.55 -2.32
N GLY A 308 -11.77 0.75 -2.16
CA GLY A 308 -11.23 1.34 -0.93
C GLY A 308 -9.98 0.60 -0.46
N ARG A 309 -9.99 0.10 0.78
CA ARG A 309 -8.82 -0.61 1.37
C ARG A 309 -8.37 -1.86 0.62
N PHE A 310 -9.20 -2.39 -0.28
CA PHE A 310 -8.90 -3.55 -1.13
C PHE A 310 -8.63 -3.16 -2.58
N GLY A 311 -8.37 -1.87 -2.87
CA GLY A 311 -8.02 -1.35 -4.19
C GLY A 311 -6.88 -2.13 -4.84
N TYR A 312 -5.88 -2.54 -4.04
CA TYR A 312 -4.75 -3.35 -4.50
C TYR A 312 -5.15 -4.69 -5.14
N LEU A 313 -6.37 -5.17 -4.92
CA LEU A 313 -6.87 -6.37 -5.58
C LEU A 313 -7.33 -6.14 -7.03
N ALA A 314 -7.31 -4.91 -7.54
CA ALA A 314 -7.74 -4.58 -8.90
C ALA A 314 -7.03 -5.43 -9.97
N ARG A 315 -5.73 -5.73 -9.79
CA ARG A 315 -4.97 -6.60 -10.70
C ARG A 315 -5.48 -8.04 -10.76
N PHE A 316 -6.15 -8.51 -9.70
CA PHE A 316 -6.69 -9.86 -9.58
C PHE A 316 -8.19 -9.93 -9.93
N HIS A 317 -8.76 -8.84 -10.47
CA HIS A 317 -10.20 -8.77 -10.68
C HIS A 317 -10.73 -9.91 -11.56
N ALA A 318 -9.98 -10.31 -12.60
CA ALA A 318 -10.34 -11.46 -13.44
C ALA A 318 -10.43 -12.77 -12.63
N ASP A 319 -9.44 -13.07 -11.81
CA ASP A 319 -9.42 -14.26 -10.95
C ASP A 319 -10.55 -14.25 -9.91
N LEU A 320 -10.84 -13.06 -9.37
CA LEU A 320 -11.80 -12.88 -8.28
C LEU A 320 -13.26 -12.85 -8.75
N THR A 321 -13.52 -12.50 -10.01
CA THR A 321 -14.89 -12.35 -10.53
C THR A 321 -15.46 -13.62 -11.17
N TRP A 322 -14.59 -14.56 -11.56
CA TRP A 322 -14.94 -15.79 -12.28
C TRP A 322 -14.72 -17.12 -11.53
N PRO A 323 -14.96 -17.24 -10.21
CA PRO A 323 -14.93 -18.55 -9.59
C PRO A 323 -16.08 -19.41 -10.12
N ARG A 324 -15.76 -20.60 -10.64
CA ARG A 324 -16.74 -21.62 -11.08
C ARG A 324 -17.53 -22.25 -9.93
N VAL A 325 -17.14 -21.93 -8.69
CA VAL A 325 -17.66 -22.50 -7.45
C VAL A 325 -18.15 -21.38 -6.54
N PRO A 326 -19.12 -21.66 -5.63
CA PRO A 326 -19.51 -20.70 -4.60
C PRO A 326 -18.30 -20.28 -3.74
N VAL A 327 -18.18 -18.99 -3.46
CA VAL A 327 -17.09 -18.41 -2.65
C VAL A 327 -17.69 -17.59 -1.52
N ASN A 328 -17.18 -17.74 -0.30
CA ASN A 328 -17.49 -16.84 0.81
C ASN A 328 -16.60 -15.58 0.72
N TYR A 329 -17.07 -14.52 0.08
CA TYR A 329 -16.26 -13.31 -0.18
C TYR A 329 -15.89 -12.58 1.11
N TYR A 330 -16.71 -12.66 2.16
CA TYR A 330 -16.33 -12.11 3.46
C TYR A 330 -15.06 -12.79 3.99
N ARG A 331 -15.05 -14.13 4.00
CA ARG A 331 -13.90 -14.91 4.47
C ARG A 331 -12.67 -14.69 3.58
N LEU A 332 -12.87 -14.60 2.26
CA LEU A 332 -11.81 -14.26 1.33
C LEU A 332 -11.15 -12.93 1.69
N LEU A 333 -11.95 -11.87 1.88
CA LEU A 333 -11.45 -10.55 2.26
C LEU A 333 -10.74 -10.58 3.62
N CYS A 334 -11.22 -11.34 4.60
CA CYS A 334 -10.53 -11.50 5.89
C CYS A 334 -9.16 -12.15 5.73
N VAL A 335 -9.06 -13.21 4.92
CA VAL A 335 -7.78 -13.89 4.68
C VAL A 335 -6.84 -12.96 3.93
N LEU A 336 -7.29 -12.34 2.84
CA LEU A 336 -6.49 -11.39 2.08
C LEU A 336 -6.02 -10.22 2.94
N GLU A 337 -6.90 -9.66 3.78
CA GLU A 337 -6.53 -8.62 4.74
C GLU A 337 -5.45 -9.10 5.69
N HIS A 338 -5.58 -10.31 6.24
CA HIS A 338 -4.63 -10.86 7.20
C HIS A 338 -3.25 -11.11 6.59
N VAL A 339 -3.20 -11.80 5.45
CA VAL A 339 -1.93 -12.21 4.81
C VAL A 339 -1.19 -11.07 4.13
N SER A 340 -1.89 -10.02 3.71
CA SER A 340 -1.29 -8.84 3.07
C SER A 340 -0.94 -7.72 4.06
N ARG A 341 -1.34 -7.83 5.33
CA ARG A 341 -1.13 -6.77 6.31
C ARG A 341 0.36 -6.63 6.64
N PRO A 342 0.92 -5.40 6.63
CA PRO A 342 2.24 -5.14 7.19
C PRO A 342 2.29 -5.49 8.68
N TRP A 343 3.32 -6.22 9.10
CA TRP A 343 3.55 -6.52 10.52
C TRP A 343 4.49 -5.47 11.12
N PRO A 344 4.10 -4.76 12.19
CA PRO A 344 4.92 -3.68 12.76
C PRO A 344 6.17 -4.19 13.50
N HIS A 345 6.26 -5.48 13.81
CA HIS A 345 7.39 -6.10 14.53
C HIS A 345 8.15 -7.14 13.69
N GLY A 346 8.03 -7.06 12.35
CA GLY A 346 8.59 -8.05 11.44
C GLY A 346 7.77 -9.35 11.44
N ASP A 347 8.19 -10.33 10.63
CA ASP A 347 7.59 -11.66 10.48
C ASP A 347 7.83 -12.57 11.70
N GLN A 348 7.77 -12.01 12.92
CA GLN A 348 7.45 -12.78 14.10
C GLN A 348 5.96 -13.10 14.07
N GLY A 349 5.58 -14.06 13.22
CA GLY A 349 4.27 -14.68 13.30
C GLY A 349 3.97 -15.12 14.74
N PRO A 350 2.69 -15.33 15.11
CA PRO A 350 2.37 -15.75 16.47
C PRO A 350 3.19 -16.98 16.86
N PRO A 351 3.85 -16.98 18.03
CA PRO A 351 4.73 -18.07 18.44
C PRO A 351 3.99 -19.41 18.36
N GLY A 352 4.53 -20.35 17.59
CA GLY A 352 3.97 -21.70 17.41
C GLY A 352 3.25 -21.97 16.08
N LYS A 353 3.15 -20.99 15.18
CA LYS A 353 2.79 -21.23 13.78
C LYS A 353 3.91 -20.75 12.87
N ASN A 354 4.88 -21.63 12.62
CA ASN A 354 5.77 -21.57 11.47
C ASN A 354 4.95 -21.80 10.18
N GLU A 355 3.88 -21.02 9.95
CA GLU A 355 3.35 -20.87 8.61
C GLU A 355 4.51 -20.27 7.83
N LEU A 356 5.17 -21.12 7.02
CA LEU A 356 6.34 -20.81 6.22
C LEU A 356 6.27 -19.36 5.75
N ILE A 357 7.35 -18.61 5.95
CA ILE A 357 7.58 -17.34 5.29
C ILE A 357 7.47 -17.65 3.78
N CYS A 358 6.27 -17.44 3.24
CA CYS A 358 5.96 -17.82 1.88
C CYS A 358 6.29 -16.59 1.03
N PRO A 359 7.24 -16.69 0.08
CA PRO A 359 7.60 -15.57 -0.79
C PRO A 359 6.39 -14.90 -1.46
N TYR A 360 5.35 -15.70 -1.76
CA TYR A 360 4.07 -15.23 -2.28
C TYR A 360 3.36 -14.22 -1.34
N TRP A 361 3.32 -14.47 -0.03
CA TRP A 361 2.70 -13.55 0.93
C TRP A 361 3.51 -12.27 1.08
N ASN A 362 4.83 -12.38 1.06
CA ASN A 362 5.73 -11.23 1.11
C ASN A 362 5.54 -10.32 -0.11
N SER A 363 5.42 -10.92 -1.29
CA SER A 363 5.08 -10.22 -2.53
C SER A 363 3.74 -9.47 -2.41
N LEU A 364 2.70 -10.12 -1.87
CA LEU A 364 1.37 -9.51 -1.69
C LEU A 364 1.37 -8.38 -0.65
N LYS A 365 2.12 -8.54 0.45
CA LYS A 365 2.32 -7.47 1.45
C LYS A 365 3.01 -6.27 0.81
N ASN A 366 4.08 -6.49 0.05
CA ASN A 366 4.79 -5.41 -0.62
C ASN A 366 3.90 -4.70 -1.65
N TRP A 367 3.18 -5.48 -2.46
CA TRP A 367 2.22 -4.97 -3.44
C TRP A 367 1.17 -4.08 -2.77
N ARG A 368 0.55 -4.54 -1.67
CA ARG A 368 -0.42 -3.74 -0.91
C ARG A 368 0.20 -2.45 -0.37
N ARG A 369 1.43 -2.51 0.14
CA ARG A 369 2.17 -1.32 0.63
C ARG A 369 2.36 -0.31 -0.50
N ILE A 370 2.95 -0.75 -1.63
CA ILE A 370 3.22 0.11 -2.78
C ILE A 370 1.93 0.71 -3.34
N TRP A 371 0.86 -0.09 -3.41
CA TRP A 371 -0.46 0.40 -3.80
C TRP A 371 -0.98 1.50 -2.88
N GLY A 372 -0.90 1.30 -1.56
CA GLY A 372 -1.28 2.32 -0.58
C GLY A 372 -0.47 3.61 -0.72
N CYS A 373 0.82 3.49 -1.06
CA CYS A 373 1.63 4.64 -1.41
C CYS A 373 1.12 5.36 -2.67
N CYS A 374 0.77 4.61 -3.71
CA CYS A 374 0.26 5.16 -4.96
C CYS A 374 -1.07 5.90 -4.76
N GLU A 375 -2.03 5.33 -4.01
CA GLU A 375 -3.29 6.00 -3.67
C GLU A 375 -3.04 7.32 -2.92
N ALA A 376 -2.13 7.31 -1.96
CA ALA A 376 -1.79 8.52 -1.23
C ALA A 376 -1.16 9.59 -2.13
N ILE A 377 -0.30 9.22 -3.08
CA ILE A 377 0.27 10.15 -4.07
C ILE A 377 -0.85 10.73 -4.95
N LEU A 378 -1.76 9.89 -5.45
CA LEU A 378 -2.91 10.32 -6.27
C LEU A 378 -3.82 11.29 -5.49
N ASP A 379 -4.04 11.05 -4.20
CA ASP A 379 -4.77 11.98 -3.33
C ASP A 379 -4.09 13.35 -3.26
N LYS A 380 -2.75 13.40 -3.16
CA LYS A 380 -1.99 14.66 -3.12
C LYS A 380 -2.04 15.41 -4.45
N VAL A 381 -1.93 14.69 -5.57
CA VAL A 381 -2.07 15.28 -6.91
C VAL A 381 -3.48 15.86 -7.08
N SER A 382 -4.51 15.10 -6.71
CA SER A 382 -5.91 15.53 -6.82
C SER A 382 -6.22 16.75 -5.95
N ALA A 383 -5.67 16.78 -4.72
CA ALA A 383 -5.81 17.93 -3.83
C ALA A 383 -5.16 19.19 -4.40
N TYR A 384 -4.02 19.05 -5.08
CA TYR A 384 -3.35 20.18 -5.73
C TYR A 384 -4.19 20.78 -6.85
N ASP A 385 -4.73 19.94 -7.74
CA ASP A 385 -5.59 20.40 -8.84
C ASP A 385 -6.79 21.20 -8.32
N ASN A 386 -7.44 20.72 -7.26
CA ASN A 386 -8.55 21.42 -6.61
C ASN A 386 -8.14 22.78 -6.02
N THR A 387 -6.92 22.91 -5.49
CA THR A 387 -6.43 24.20 -4.98
C THR A 387 -6.10 25.19 -6.09
N MET A 388 -5.55 24.73 -7.22
CA MET A 388 -5.25 25.59 -8.37
C MET A 388 -6.52 26.08 -9.07
N VAL A 389 -7.51 25.21 -9.24
CA VAL A 389 -8.82 25.60 -9.79
C VAL A 389 -9.49 26.66 -8.91
N LYS A 390 -9.44 26.51 -7.58
CA LYS A 390 -9.99 27.49 -6.64
C LYS A 390 -9.22 28.83 -6.62
N ALA A 391 -7.93 28.83 -6.93
CA ALA A 391 -7.14 30.06 -6.99
C ALA A 391 -7.32 30.82 -8.30
N ALA A 392 -7.78 30.15 -9.36
CA ALA A 392 -8.03 30.73 -10.67
C ALA A 392 -9.48 31.25 -10.87
N ALA A 393 -10.40 30.87 -9.98
CA ALA A 393 -11.79 31.31 -9.94
C ALA A 393 -11.96 32.46 -8.92
#